data_AF-A0A8J6VUC9-F1
#
_entry.id   AF-A0A8J6VUC9-F1
#
_cell.length_a   1.000
_cell.length_b   1.000
_cell.length_c   1.000
_cell.angle_alpha   90.00
_cell.angle_beta   90.00
_cell.angle_gamma   90.00
#
_symmetry.space_group_name_H-M   'P 1'
#
loop_
_entity.id
_entity.type
_entity.pdbx_description
1 polymer ?
#
loop_
_entity_poly.entity_id
_entity_poly.type
_entity_poly.pdbx_seq_one_letter_code
_entity_poly.pdbx_strand_id
1 'polypeptide(L)'
;MKPEDIAVVERRLNYTFNDKNLLIRALTRKAFAQEQRQQGRNCQDQELYRILGDAVLKSILVEMLIQQGYDSRESITNKKIELEKRENLGRMFEEMGIASFIRLGIGEKKQGISRQSSVLGETFEALVAAVHIDAGSYEKTKRFVIDLFSEPVLDSPKHQASDESSGLDAISKIWMQSNVCDSCFQPDVCSTVRMCHFDNW
;
A
#
# COMPACT_ATOMS: atom_id res chain seq x y z
N MET A 1 18.67 -3.32 8.27
CA MET A 1 18.09 -4.28 7.32
C MET A 1 19.20 -4.61 6.35
N LYS A 2 19.42 -5.88 6.04
CA LYS A 2 20.52 -6.25 5.14
C LYS A 2 20.08 -6.04 3.68
N PRO A 3 20.99 -5.84 2.71
CA PRO A 3 20.63 -5.67 1.31
C PRO A 3 19.77 -6.81 0.74
N GLU A 4 20.02 -8.05 1.15
CA GLU A 4 19.24 -9.22 0.76
C GLU A 4 17.78 -9.15 1.25
N ASP A 5 17.55 -8.63 2.45
CA ASP A 5 16.20 -8.44 3.01
C ASP A 5 15.43 -7.41 2.18
N ILE A 6 16.10 -6.31 1.79
CA ILE A 6 15.52 -5.24 0.97
C ILE A 6 15.04 -5.81 -0.37
N ALA A 7 15.90 -6.56 -1.07
CA ALA A 7 15.55 -7.16 -2.35
C ALA A 7 14.36 -8.13 -2.26
N VAL A 8 14.23 -8.87 -1.15
CA VAL A 8 13.07 -9.73 -0.89
C VAL A 8 11.81 -8.91 -0.72
N VAL A 9 11.86 -7.85 0.10
CA VAL A 9 10.70 -6.98 0.33
C VAL A 9 10.26 -6.27 -0.95
N GLU A 10 11.18 -5.71 -1.72
CA GLU A 10 10.87 -5.04 -3.00
C GLU A 10 10.20 -5.97 -4.00
N ARG A 11 10.66 -7.23 -4.07
CA ARG A 11 10.04 -8.25 -4.92
C ARG A 11 8.62 -8.58 -4.45
N ARG A 12 8.42 -8.72 -3.15
CA ARG A 12 7.09 -9.01 -2.57
C ARG A 12 6.11 -7.84 -2.75
N LEU A 13 6.61 -6.62 -2.70
CA LEU A 13 5.83 -5.40 -2.95
C LEU A 13 5.59 -5.13 -4.44
N ASN A 14 6.26 -5.85 -5.35
CA ASN A 14 6.32 -5.51 -6.77
C ASN A 14 6.71 -4.03 -7.01
N TYR A 15 7.59 -3.49 -6.16
CA TYR A 15 8.03 -2.09 -6.21
C TYR A 15 9.51 -2.01 -5.86
N THR A 16 10.31 -1.41 -6.75
CA THR A 16 11.73 -1.17 -6.53
C THR A 16 11.95 0.29 -6.14
N PHE A 17 12.42 0.54 -4.93
CA PHE A 17 12.71 1.87 -4.42
C PHE A 17 13.97 2.46 -5.06
N ASN A 18 13.93 3.74 -5.40
CA ASN A 18 15.13 4.50 -5.75
C ASN A 18 15.96 4.79 -4.48
N ASP A 19 15.30 5.23 -3.40
CA ASP A 19 15.92 5.38 -2.08
C ASP A 19 15.45 4.29 -1.12
N LYS A 20 16.32 3.30 -0.88
CA LYS A 20 16.05 2.18 0.03
C LYS A 20 15.83 2.62 1.47
N ASN A 21 16.27 3.81 1.87
CA ASN A 21 16.04 4.33 3.22
C ASN A 21 14.56 4.62 3.49
N LEU A 22 13.78 4.94 2.44
CA LEU A 22 12.34 5.16 2.56
C LEU A 22 11.64 3.87 2.99
N LEU A 23 11.97 2.74 2.36
CA LEU A 23 11.48 1.42 2.73
C LEU A 23 11.90 1.05 4.16
N ILE A 24 13.19 1.21 4.48
CA ILE A 24 13.70 0.88 5.82
C ILE A 24 12.96 1.69 6.88
N ARG A 25 12.74 3.00 6.63
CA ARG A 25 12.02 3.88 7.56
C ARG A 25 10.56 3.46 7.72
N ALA A 26 9.87 3.12 6.63
CA ALA A 26 8.48 2.64 6.68
C ALA A 26 8.31 1.37 7.51
N LEU A 27 9.33 0.50 7.54
CA LEU A 27 9.35 -0.73 8.34
C LEU A 27 9.93 -0.52 9.75
N THR A 28 10.18 0.71 10.18
CA THR A 28 10.81 1.02 11.48
C THR A 28 9.82 1.62 12.46
N ARG A 29 9.45 0.85 13.49
CA ARG A 29 8.59 1.36 14.57
C ARG A 29 9.33 2.31 15.50
N LYS A 30 8.53 3.15 16.17
CA LYS A 30 8.99 4.18 17.10
C LYS A 30 9.88 3.64 18.22
N ALA A 31 9.47 2.54 18.87
CA ALA A 31 10.24 1.96 19.97
C ALA A 31 11.63 1.50 19.50
N PHE A 32 11.71 0.79 18.38
CA PHE A 32 12.98 0.40 17.78
C PHE A 32 13.87 1.62 17.49
N ALA A 33 13.33 2.65 16.84
CA ALA A 33 14.11 3.85 16.51
C ALA A 33 14.59 4.60 17.76
N GLN A 34 13.80 4.63 18.83
CA GLN A 34 14.21 5.19 20.12
C GLN A 34 15.38 4.42 20.74
N GLU A 35 15.32 3.09 20.74
CA GLU A 35 16.42 2.24 21.23
C GLU A 35 17.71 2.46 20.42
N GLN A 36 17.61 2.60 19.10
CA GLN A 36 18.78 2.92 18.27
C GLN A 36 19.36 4.31 18.57
N ARG A 37 18.49 5.32 18.76
CA ARG A 37 18.91 6.67 19.11
C ARG A 37 19.61 6.73 20.47
N GLN A 38 19.15 5.96 21.46
CA GLN A 38 19.82 5.83 22.76
C GLN A 38 21.23 5.22 22.63
N GLN A 39 21.49 4.43 21.58
CA GLN A 39 22.81 3.89 21.24
C GLN A 39 23.65 4.84 20.35
N GLY A 40 23.23 6.10 20.20
CA GLY A 40 23.95 7.09 19.38
C GLY A 40 23.79 6.94 17.88
N ARG A 41 22.83 6.11 17.40
CA ARG A 41 22.59 5.91 15.97
C ARG A 41 21.52 6.88 15.47
N ASN A 42 21.72 7.43 14.26
CA ASN A 42 20.65 8.13 13.57
C ASN A 42 19.63 7.11 13.03
N CYS A 43 18.43 7.10 13.59
CA CYS A 43 17.36 6.19 13.18
C CYS A 43 16.02 6.92 13.26
N GLN A 44 15.38 7.08 12.11
CA GLN A 44 14.04 7.64 12.01
C GLN A 44 13.01 6.51 12.07
N ASP A 45 11.83 6.82 12.62
CA ASP A 45 10.68 5.92 12.66
C ASP A 45 9.62 6.28 11.60
N GLN A 46 8.64 5.39 11.49
CA GLN A 46 7.56 5.44 10.52
C GLN A 46 6.42 6.40 10.90
N GLU A 47 6.43 7.09 12.05
CA GLU A 47 5.24 7.82 12.53
C GLU A 47 4.76 8.91 11.57
N LEU A 48 5.68 9.70 10.99
CA LEU A 48 5.33 10.70 9.99
C LEU A 48 4.88 10.08 8.66
N TYR A 49 5.43 8.90 8.32
CA TYR A 49 5.01 8.18 7.12
C TYR A 49 3.62 7.60 7.31
N ARG A 50 3.27 7.11 8.50
CA ARG A 50 1.92 6.68 8.82
C ARG A 50 0.91 7.80 8.58
N ILE A 51 1.20 9.01 9.05
CA ILE A 51 0.33 10.18 8.87
C ILE A 51 0.15 10.53 7.38
N LEU A 52 1.24 10.63 6.63
CA LEU A 52 1.17 10.91 5.19
C LEU A 52 0.45 9.81 4.42
N GLY A 53 0.76 8.56 4.75
CA GLY A 53 0.24 7.37 4.10
C GLY A 53 -1.25 7.20 4.29
N ASP A 54 -1.74 7.45 5.50
CA ASP A 54 -3.18 7.47 5.80
C ASP A 54 -3.92 8.50 4.92
N ALA A 55 -3.39 9.72 4.81
CA ALA A 55 -3.99 10.77 3.99
C ALA A 55 -3.99 10.41 2.49
N VAL A 56 -2.86 9.90 1.98
CA VAL A 56 -2.70 9.50 0.57
C VAL A 56 -3.61 8.30 0.24
N LEU A 57 -3.63 7.28 1.10
CA LEU A 57 -4.48 6.10 0.94
C LEU A 57 -5.96 6.51 0.89
N LYS A 58 -6.40 7.36 1.83
CA LYS A 58 -7.77 7.90 1.86
C LYS A 58 -8.15 8.63 0.59
N SER A 59 -7.26 9.46 0.06
CA SER A 59 -7.48 10.16 -1.20
C SER A 59 -7.71 9.18 -2.35
N ILE A 60 -6.83 8.18 -2.47
CA ILE A 60 -6.90 7.16 -3.52
C ILE A 60 -8.19 6.35 -3.41
N LEU A 61 -8.56 5.90 -2.21
CA LEU A 61 -9.77 5.10 -1.98
C LEU A 61 -11.04 5.90 -2.35
N VAL A 62 -11.13 7.17 -1.93
CA VAL A 62 -12.29 8.01 -2.26
C VAL A 62 -12.38 8.25 -3.77
N GLU A 63 -11.26 8.55 -4.43
CA GLU A 63 -11.23 8.75 -5.88
C GLU A 63 -11.66 7.47 -6.63
N MET A 64 -11.16 6.31 -6.20
CA MET A 64 -11.53 5.01 -6.77
C MET A 64 -13.03 4.75 -6.64
N LEU A 65 -13.62 5.02 -5.46
CA LEU A 65 -15.05 4.84 -5.24
C LEU A 65 -15.90 5.75 -6.13
N ILE A 66 -15.50 7.02 -6.30
CA ILE A 66 -16.19 7.95 -7.21
C ILE A 66 -16.14 7.42 -8.65
N GLN A 67 -14.98 6.92 -9.10
CA GLN A 67 -14.81 6.34 -10.43
C GLN A 67 -15.63 5.06 -10.64
N GLN A 68 -16.03 4.39 -9.56
CA GLN A 68 -16.92 3.21 -9.59
C GLN A 68 -18.41 3.56 -9.59
N GLY A 69 -18.75 4.86 -9.60
CA GLY A 69 -20.14 5.32 -9.61
C GLY A 69 -20.78 5.41 -8.23
N TYR A 70 -20.00 5.39 -7.14
CA TYR A 70 -20.53 5.79 -5.84
C TYR A 70 -20.84 7.29 -5.88
N ASP A 71 -22.12 7.64 -5.74
CA ASP A 71 -22.65 8.97 -6.05
C ASP A 71 -23.15 9.75 -4.81
N SER A 72 -23.07 9.14 -3.63
CA SER A 72 -23.53 9.76 -2.38
C SER A 72 -22.44 9.79 -1.30
N ARG A 73 -22.45 10.85 -0.49
CA ARG A 73 -21.51 11.00 0.64
C ARG A 73 -21.54 9.80 1.59
N GLU A 74 -22.74 9.30 1.89
CA GLU A 74 -22.95 8.17 2.80
C GLU A 74 -22.35 6.89 2.22
N SER A 75 -22.64 6.56 0.95
CA SER A 75 -22.11 5.35 0.32
C SER A 75 -20.58 5.36 0.25
N ILE A 76 -19.97 6.49 -0.16
CA ILE A 76 -18.51 6.66 -0.21
C ILE A 76 -17.92 6.54 1.20
N THR A 77 -18.50 7.23 2.19
CA THR A 77 -17.96 7.22 3.56
C THR A 77 -18.01 5.82 4.16
N ASN A 78 -19.15 5.13 4.04
CA ASN A 78 -19.32 3.78 4.58
C ASN A 78 -18.35 2.80 3.94
N LYS A 79 -18.24 2.82 2.59
CA LYS A 79 -17.34 1.90 1.89
C LYS A 79 -15.87 2.22 2.14
N LYS A 80 -15.50 3.49 2.17
CA LYS A 80 -14.14 3.93 2.51
C LYS A 80 -13.73 3.47 3.91
N ILE A 81 -14.61 3.66 4.92
CA ILE A 81 -14.36 3.20 6.29
C ILE A 81 -14.14 1.69 6.32
N GLU A 82 -14.94 0.92 5.58
CA GLU A 82 -14.76 -0.53 5.46
C GLU A 82 -13.37 -0.88 4.90
N LEU A 83 -12.96 -0.27 3.79
CA LEU A 83 -11.67 -0.55 3.12
C LEU A 83 -10.46 -0.16 3.97
N GLU A 84 -10.53 0.96 4.69
CA GLU A 84 -9.42 1.49 5.51
C GLU A 84 -9.38 0.92 6.94
N LYS A 85 -10.21 -0.07 7.27
CA LYS A 85 -10.14 -0.76 8.57
C LYS A 85 -8.77 -1.38 8.79
N ARG A 86 -8.23 -1.25 10.00
CA ARG A 86 -6.92 -1.81 10.39
C ARG A 86 -6.86 -3.32 10.18
N GLU A 87 -7.96 -4.02 10.37
CA GLU A 87 -8.08 -5.46 10.13
C GLU A 87 -7.85 -5.79 8.65
N ASN A 88 -8.40 -4.98 7.75
CA ASN A 88 -8.26 -5.16 6.31
C ASN A 88 -6.84 -4.82 5.85
N LEU A 89 -6.31 -3.66 6.23
CA LEU A 89 -4.94 -3.25 5.89
C LEU A 89 -3.91 -4.23 6.49
N GLY A 90 -4.16 -4.70 7.71
CA GLY A 90 -3.31 -5.68 8.38
C GLY A 90 -3.30 -7.04 7.68
N ARG A 91 -4.48 -7.52 7.23
CA ARG A 91 -4.58 -8.74 6.43
C ARG A 91 -3.80 -8.60 5.12
N MET A 92 -4.01 -7.51 4.38
CA MET A 92 -3.28 -7.25 3.12
C MET A 92 -1.77 -7.23 3.33
N PHE A 93 -1.30 -6.59 4.41
CA PHE A 93 0.12 -6.56 4.74
C PHE A 93 0.68 -7.95 5.11
N GLU A 94 -0.08 -8.77 5.84
CA GLU A 94 0.31 -10.14 6.17
C GLU A 94 0.43 -11.00 4.90
N GLU A 95 -0.51 -10.85 3.97
CA GLU A 95 -0.53 -11.54 2.67
C GLU A 95 0.70 -11.19 1.80
N MET A 96 1.26 -9.98 1.92
CA MET A 96 2.54 -9.62 1.29
C MET A 96 3.73 -10.46 1.79
N GLY A 97 3.59 -11.14 2.95
CA GLY A 97 4.63 -11.99 3.51
C GLY A 97 5.86 -11.22 4.00
N ILE A 98 5.70 -9.94 4.36
CA ILE A 98 6.81 -9.06 4.80
C ILE A 98 6.73 -8.63 6.28
N ALA A 99 5.77 -9.13 7.05
CA ALA A 99 5.61 -8.86 8.49
C ALA A 99 6.88 -9.13 9.32
N SER A 100 7.67 -10.15 8.95
CA SER A 100 8.92 -10.47 9.62
C SER A 100 10.01 -9.41 9.47
N PHE A 101 9.88 -8.48 8.51
CA PHE A 101 10.85 -7.42 8.28
C PHE A 101 10.59 -6.16 9.10
N ILE A 102 9.46 -6.09 9.82
CA ILE A 102 9.15 -4.97 10.71
C ILE A 102 10.18 -4.91 11.85
N ARG A 103 10.81 -3.75 12.01
CA ARG A 103 11.80 -3.49 13.06
C ARG A 103 11.08 -3.02 14.32
N LEU A 104 10.86 -3.98 15.21
CA LEU A 104 10.22 -3.80 16.51
C LEU A 104 11.22 -3.53 17.63
N GLY A 105 10.84 -2.69 18.59
CA GLY A 105 11.60 -2.52 19.83
C GLY A 105 11.65 -3.80 20.66
N ILE A 106 12.56 -3.89 21.62
CA ILE A 106 12.73 -5.05 22.51
C ILE A 106 11.43 -5.36 23.26
N GLY A 107 10.75 -4.33 23.77
CA GLY A 107 9.45 -4.49 24.46
C GLY A 107 8.35 -5.01 23.54
N GLU A 108 8.25 -4.45 22.33
CA GLU A 108 7.27 -4.86 21.31
C GLU A 108 7.49 -6.32 20.88
N LYS A 109 8.75 -6.74 20.71
CA LYS A 109 9.11 -8.14 20.43
C LYS A 109 8.68 -9.08 21.55
N LYS A 110 8.93 -8.72 22.81
CA LYS A 110 8.52 -9.53 23.97
C LYS A 110 6.99 -9.68 24.07
N GLN A 111 6.25 -8.65 23.67
CA GLN A 111 4.79 -8.66 23.64
C GLN A 111 4.22 -9.43 22.43
N GLY A 112 5.05 -9.81 21.46
CA GLY A 112 4.59 -10.57 20.29
C GLY A 112 3.67 -9.78 19.37
N ILE A 113 3.76 -8.45 19.34
CA ILE A 113 2.81 -7.61 18.59
C ILE A 113 3.02 -7.62 17.07
N SER A 114 4.03 -8.33 16.57
CA SER A 114 4.44 -8.32 15.16
C SER A 114 3.33 -8.72 14.18
N ARG A 115 2.35 -9.50 14.65
CA ARG A 115 1.21 -9.97 13.83
C ARG A 115 -0.12 -9.31 14.18
N GLN A 116 -0.12 -8.30 15.06
CA GLN A 116 -1.36 -7.59 15.38
C GLN A 116 -1.77 -6.72 14.19
N SER A 117 -3.04 -6.82 13.77
CA SER A 117 -3.55 -6.06 12.62
C SER A 117 -3.36 -4.55 12.77
N SER A 118 -3.36 -4.03 14.01
CA SER A 118 -3.01 -2.64 14.30
C SER A 118 -1.58 -2.31 13.83
N VAL A 119 -0.58 -3.10 14.23
CA VAL A 119 0.82 -2.91 13.85
C VAL A 119 1.02 -3.05 12.34
N LEU A 120 0.38 -4.07 11.74
CA LEU A 120 0.47 -4.35 10.32
C LEU A 120 -0.18 -3.22 9.49
N GLY A 121 -1.40 -2.79 9.84
CA GLY A 121 -2.10 -1.70 9.16
C GLY A 121 -1.37 -0.35 9.27
N GLU A 122 -0.84 -0.01 10.44
CA GLU A 122 0.00 1.19 10.61
C GLU A 122 1.26 1.14 9.72
N THR A 123 1.81 -0.05 9.51
CA THR A 123 3.00 -0.23 8.68
C THR A 123 2.65 -0.22 7.20
N PHE A 124 1.46 -0.72 6.83
CA PHE A 124 0.90 -0.59 5.49
C PHE A 124 0.77 0.89 5.10
N GLU A 125 0.16 1.73 5.95
CA GLU A 125 0.08 3.17 5.71
C GLU A 125 1.47 3.78 5.53
N ALA A 126 2.43 3.44 6.38
CA ALA A 126 3.80 3.93 6.24
C ALA A 126 4.49 3.50 4.93
N LEU A 127 4.19 2.31 4.41
CA LEU A 127 4.68 1.87 3.10
C LEU A 127 4.07 2.67 1.96
N VAL A 128 2.77 2.97 2.01
CA VAL A 128 2.10 3.84 1.02
C VAL A 128 2.80 5.20 0.95
N ALA A 129 3.14 5.79 2.10
CA ALA A 129 3.92 7.03 2.13
C ALA A 129 5.33 6.89 1.54
N ALA A 130 6.04 5.80 1.86
CA ALA A 130 7.38 5.58 1.30
C ALA A 130 7.33 5.47 -0.23
N VAL A 131 6.38 4.71 -0.78
CA VAL A 131 6.15 4.63 -2.23
C VAL A 131 5.76 5.99 -2.80
N HIS A 132 4.91 6.74 -2.12
CA HIS A 132 4.49 8.07 -2.56
C HIS A 132 5.65 9.05 -2.70
N ILE A 133 6.53 9.08 -1.69
CA ILE A 133 7.72 9.94 -1.68
C ILE A 133 8.72 9.48 -2.75
N ASP A 134 8.97 8.17 -2.86
CA ASP A 134 9.94 7.61 -3.79
C ASP A 134 9.52 7.77 -5.26
N ALA A 135 8.24 7.55 -5.55
CA ALA A 135 7.69 7.66 -6.90
C ALA A 135 7.56 9.10 -7.38
N GLY A 136 7.41 10.07 -6.45
CA GLY A 136 7.19 11.48 -6.74
C GLY A 136 5.94 11.77 -7.58
N SER A 137 5.00 10.83 -7.64
CA SER A 137 3.84 10.85 -8.54
C SER A 137 2.64 10.17 -7.89
N TYR A 138 1.56 10.94 -7.72
CA TYR A 138 0.30 10.44 -7.18
C TYR A 138 -0.26 9.27 -8.02
N GLU A 139 -0.25 9.37 -9.36
CA GLU A 139 -0.75 8.30 -10.24
C GLU A 139 0.01 6.98 -10.08
N LYS A 140 1.34 7.04 -9.91
CA LYS A 140 2.14 5.82 -9.65
C LYS A 140 1.80 5.23 -8.29
N THR A 141 1.61 6.05 -7.27
CA THR A 141 1.17 5.59 -5.93
C THR A 141 -0.23 4.97 -6.01
N LYS A 142 -1.14 5.62 -6.73
CA LYS A 142 -2.52 5.16 -6.95
C LYS A 142 -2.54 3.77 -7.57
N ARG A 143 -1.76 3.57 -8.65
CA ARG A 143 -1.61 2.26 -9.29
C ARG A 143 -1.09 1.20 -8.31
N PHE A 144 0.00 1.50 -7.60
CA PHE A 144 0.55 0.60 -6.57
C PHE A 144 -0.51 0.20 -5.53
N VAL A 145 -1.24 1.18 -4.97
CA VAL A 145 -2.29 0.90 -3.99
C VAL A 145 -3.37 0.02 -4.61
N ILE A 146 -3.86 0.35 -5.80
CA ILE A 146 -4.97 -0.38 -6.39
C ILE A 146 -4.60 -1.80 -6.79
N ASP A 147 -3.37 -2.03 -7.25
CA ASP A 147 -2.86 -3.38 -7.51
C ASP A 147 -2.90 -4.23 -6.23
N LEU A 148 -2.59 -3.65 -5.06
CA LEU A 148 -2.71 -4.33 -3.76
C LEU A 148 -4.16 -4.66 -3.37
N PHE A 149 -5.13 -3.81 -3.75
CA PHE A 149 -6.55 -4.06 -3.49
C PHE A 149 -7.21 -5.00 -4.52
N SER A 150 -6.57 -5.21 -5.68
CA SER A 150 -7.13 -5.94 -6.83
C SER A 150 -6.60 -7.36 -6.98
N GLU A 151 -5.37 -7.62 -6.53
CA GLU A 151 -4.77 -8.95 -6.57
C GLU A 151 -5.09 -9.72 -5.28
N PRO A 152 -5.58 -10.97 -5.34
CA PRO A 152 -5.37 -11.89 -4.25
C PRO A 152 -3.87 -12.18 -4.23
N VAL A 153 -3.13 -11.44 -3.40
CA VAL A 153 -1.66 -11.52 -3.29
C VAL A 153 -1.23 -12.99 -3.33
N LEU A 154 -0.63 -13.37 -4.46
CA LEU A 154 -0.53 -14.75 -4.89
C LEU A 154 0.35 -15.57 -3.94
N ASP A 155 -0.17 -16.78 -3.65
CA ASP A 155 0.47 -17.95 -3.03
C ASP A 155 0.50 -18.00 -1.49
N SER A 156 -0.65 -18.34 -0.89
CA SER A 156 -0.69 -19.02 0.42
C SER A 156 -1.79 -20.10 0.48
N PRO A 157 -1.49 -21.31 0.99
CA PRO A 157 -2.47 -22.39 1.06
C PRO A 157 -3.41 -22.23 2.26
N LYS A 158 -4.70 -22.10 1.96
CA LYS A 158 -5.88 -22.39 2.80
C LYS A 158 -6.11 -21.50 4.03
N HIS A 159 -7.18 -20.71 3.96
CA HIS A 159 -8.25 -20.77 4.98
C HIS A 159 -9.62 -20.73 4.31
N GLN A 160 -10.53 -21.55 4.83
CA GLN A 160 -11.85 -21.83 4.27
C GLN A 160 -12.76 -20.61 4.31
N ALA A 161 -13.64 -20.58 3.31
CA ALA A 161 -14.62 -19.54 3.04
C ALA A 161 -15.59 -19.27 4.20
N SER A 162 -15.89 -17.98 4.38
CA SER A 162 -17.23 -17.53 4.74
C SER A 162 -17.68 -16.58 3.64
N ASP A 163 -18.80 -16.93 3.01
CA ASP A 163 -19.44 -16.21 1.91
C ASP A 163 -19.81 -14.77 2.30
N GLU A 164 -18.94 -13.82 1.98
CA GLU A 164 -19.32 -12.45 1.66
C GLU A 164 -18.49 -12.05 0.44
N SER A 165 -19.14 -12.04 -0.74
CA SER A 165 -18.61 -11.54 -2.00
C SER A 165 -18.26 -10.05 -1.84
N SER A 166 -17.09 -9.80 -1.27
CA SER A 166 -16.59 -8.47 -0.88
C SER A 166 -16.29 -7.64 -2.14
N GLY A 167 -16.61 -6.35 -2.10
CA GLY A 167 -16.45 -5.41 -3.23
C GLY A 167 -15.04 -5.27 -3.84
N LEU A 168 -14.06 -6.07 -3.40
CA LEU A 168 -12.73 -6.22 -3.99
C LEU A 168 -12.78 -6.83 -5.41
N ASP A 169 -13.71 -7.76 -5.68
CA ASP A 169 -13.89 -8.35 -7.02
C ASP A 169 -14.37 -7.33 -8.07
N ALA A 170 -15.08 -6.29 -7.65
CA ALA A 170 -15.51 -5.19 -8.51
C ALA A 170 -14.38 -4.17 -8.75
N ILE A 171 -13.49 -3.98 -7.76
CA ILE A 171 -12.31 -3.11 -7.86
C ILE A 171 -11.37 -3.60 -8.97
N SER A 172 -11.08 -4.90 -9.00
CA SER A 172 -10.21 -5.53 -10.00
C SER A 172 -10.76 -5.43 -11.44
N LYS A 173 -12.06 -5.68 -11.63
CA LYS A 173 -12.69 -5.74 -12.98
C LYS A 173 -12.75 -4.39 -13.71
N ILE A 174 -13.01 -3.29 -12.99
CA ILE A 174 -13.12 -1.95 -13.61
C ILE A 174 -11.74 -1.38 -13.93
N TRP A 175 -10.73 -1.65 -13.08
CA TRP A 175 -9.35 -1.23 -13.33
C TRP A 175 -8.70 -1.95 -14.52
N MET A 176 -8.92 -3.26 -14.66
CA MET A 176 -8.46 -4.00 -15.85
C MET A 176 -9.09 -3.50 -17.15
N GLN A 177 -10.36 -3.07 -17.12
CA GLN A 177 -11.06 -2.55 -18.30
C GLN A 177 -10.68 -1.11 -18.65
N SER A 178 -10.24 -0.31 -17.66
CA SER A 178 -9.83 1.09 -17.87
C SER A 178 -8.35 1.22 -18.31
N ASN A 179 -7.55 0.16 -18.18
CA ASN A 179 -6.12 0.13 -18.53
C ASN A 179 -5.80 -0.64 -19.82
N VAL A 180 -6.60 -0.49 -20.89
CA VAL A 180 -6.14 -0.88 -22.23
C VAL A 180 -5.23 0.21 -22.81
N CYS A 181 -3.96 0.17 -22.41
CA CYS A 181 -2.81 0.54 -23.26
C CYS A 181 -1.52 -0.04 -22.66
N ASP A 182 -1.27 -1.33 -22.94
CA ASP A 182 -0.05 -2.06 -22.55
C ASP A 182 1.21 -1.68 -23.36
N SER A 183 1.26 -0.50 -24.00
CA SER A 183 2.34 -0.16 -24.95
C SER A 183 3.26 1.01 -24.61
N CYS A 184 3.06 1.71 -23.48
CA CYS A 184 3.91 2.87 -23.14
C CYS A 184 4.88 2.56 -21.99
N PHE A 185 5.86 1.68 -22.26
CA PHE A 185 7.07 1.54 -21.45
C PHE A 185 8.32 1.63 -22.34
N GLN A 186 8.42 2.66 -23.19
CA GLN A 186 9.70 3.18 -23.72
C GLN A 186 9.61 4.72 -23.85
N PRO A 187 10.70 5.49 -23.60
CA PRO A 187 10.63 6.95 -23.53
C PRO A 187 10.47 7.66 -24.87
N ASP A 188 10.59 6.96 -26.00
CA ASP A 188 10.52 7.57 -27.32
C ASP A 188 9.57 6.76 -28.20
N VAL A 189 8.74 7.46 -28.98
CA VAL A 189 7.73 6.96 -29.93
C VAL A 189 6.33 6.70 -29.34
N CYS A 190 5.62 7.79 -29.02
CA CYS A 190 4.15 7.82 -29.12
C CYS A 190 3.76 8.87 -30.17
N SER A 191 3.75 8.48 -31.45
CA SER A 191 3.43 9.37 -32.57
C SER A 191 2.00 9.23 -33.08
N THR A 192 1.05 8.77 -32.26
CA THR A 192 -0.37 8.81 -32.64
C THR A 192 -1.24 9.21 -31.46
N VAL A 193 -1.39 10.52 -31.30
CA VAL A 193 -2.50 11.11 -30.55
C VAL A 193 -3.79 10.67 -31.23
N ARG A 194 -4.49 9.69 -30.64
CA ARG A 194 -5.92 9.54 -30.87
C ARG A 194 -6.62 10.36 -29.80
N MET A 195 -7.16 11.50 -30.22
CA MET A 195 -8.09 12.33 -29.46
C MET A 195 -9.18 11.44 -28.86
N CYS A 196 -9.16 11.26 -27.54
CA CYS A 196 -10.38 10.95 -26.81
C CYS A 196 -11.15 12.27 -26.70
N HIS A 197 -12.13 12.43 -27.60
CA HIS A 197 -13.17 13.44 -27.48
C HIS A 197 -13.84 13.29 -26.11
N PHE A 198 -13.68 14.29 -25.26
CA PHE A 198 -14.65 14.63 -24.21
C PHE A 198 -15.84 15.28 -24.93
N ASP A 199 -16.80 14.47 -25.36
CA ASP A 199 -18.13 14.96 -25.72
C ASP A 199 -19.08 14.54 -24.60
N ASN A 200 -19.48 15.55 -23.83
CA ASN A 200 -20.70 15.71 -23.03
C ASN A 200 -21.21 14.50 -22.22
N TRP A 201 -21.40 14.68 -20.92
CA TRP A 201 -22.66 14.58 -20.15
C TRP A 201 -22.30 14.67 -18.66
#